data_AF-A0A9R0QNU0-F1
#
_entry.id   AF-A0A9R0QNU0-F1
#
_cell.length_a   1.000
_cell.length_b   1.000
_cell.length_c   1.000
_cell.angle_alpha   90.00
_cell.angle_beta   90.00
_cell.angle_gamma   90.00
#
_symmetry.space_group_name_H-M   'P 1'
#
loop_
_entity.id
_entity.type
_entity.pdbx_description
1 polymer ?
#
loop_
_entity_poly.entity_id
_entity_poly.type
_entity_poly.pdbx_seq_one_letter_code
_entity_poly.pdbx_strand_id
1 'polypeptide(L)'
;MVPQHGILLAMGLISDHFGPLVAKVCDCLLRHGALQLPEIVRRLKLPPGQVKNSLLVLIQHNCVQAFSSTRGVTLYLAIFDNVLHRLRFSKFISVIRADIPESEALIEGLLQNGRLTFDQLVGRTISKVPEGTIRPAREEIRMNFNRLVYARYVERCPKPEPSFDPLGDEQPTSARRRVLKTAEEVLSLEQKVFNTATLSGLERFSEIPYSMEDASKTNDCPHNAVVGAKRKHGAFEVDEELNSTIAETEVLWRVNFEKFIFCLKKKVCCCYHSYYG
;
A
#
# COMPACT_ATOMS: atom_id res chain seq x y z
N MET A 1 17.41 -7.23 15.00
CA MET A 1 17.07 -6.16 15.97
C MET A 1 17.45 -4.85 15.34
N VAL A 2 16.50 -3.92 15.25
CA VAL A 2 16.76 -2.58 14.71
C VAL A 2 17.76 -1.87 15.64
N PRO A 3 18.81 -1.20 15.12
CA PRO A 3 19.76 -0.46 15.94
C PRO A 3 19.04 0.59 16.79
N GLN A 4 19.48 0.80 18.04
CA GLN A 4 18.84 1.75 18.97
C GLN A 4 18.70 3.16 18.37
N HIS A 5 19.71 3.63 17.64
CA HIS A 5 19.67 4.92 16.93
C HIS A 5 18.61 4.95 15.83
N GLY A 6 18.40 3.83 15.14
CA GLY A 6 17.35 3.69 14.12
C GLY A 6 15.95 3.82 14.73
N ILE A 7 15.73 3.20 15.89
CA ILE A 7 14.46 3.31 16.63
C ILE A 7 14.19 4.75 17.05
N LEU A 8 15.20 5.46 17.57
CA LEU A 8 15.06 6.87 17.96
C LEU A 8 14.71 7.76 16.76
N LEU A 9 15.35 7.55 15.61
CA LEU A 9 15.01 8.27 14.39
C LEU A 9 13.57 7.99 13.94
N ALA A 10 13.17 6.71 13.91
CA ALA A 10 11.80 6.32 13.56
C ALA A 10 10.76 6.94 14.50
N MET A 11 11.04 6.96 15.80
CA MET A 11 10.17 7.60 16.80
C MET A 11 10.04 9.11 16.55
N GLY A 12 11.13 9.82 16.26
CA GLY A 12 11.11 11.24 15.90
C GLY A 12 10.25 11.50 14.67
N LEU A 13 10.45 10.73 13.60
CA LEU A 13 9.67 10.85 12.36
C LEU A 13 8.17 10.64 12.55
N ILE A 14 7.78 9.66 13.37
CA ILE A 14 6.37 9.40 13.66
C ILE A 14 5.80 10.49 14.56
N SER A 15 6.60 11.00 15.51
CA SER A 15 6.19 12.08 16.41
C SER A 15 5.92 13.37 15.63
N ASP A 16 6.79 13.72 14.68
CA ASP A 16 6.66 14.94 13.88
C ASP A 16 5.43 14.89 12.95
N HIS A 17 5.11 13.72 12.39
CA HIS A 17 3.98 13.58 11.46
C HIS A 17 2.64 13.30 12.13
N PHE A 18 2.63 12.52 13.22
CA PHE A 18 1.40 11.96 13.79
C PHE A 18 1.23 12.27 15.28
N GLY A 19 2.20 12.95 15.88
CA GLY A 19 2.19 13.33 17.28
C GLY A 19 2.82 12.28 18.22
N PRO A 20 3.13 12.69 19.45
CA PRO A 20 3.91 11.91 20.41
C PRO A 20 3.20 10.64 20.87
N LEU A 21 1.86 10.65 20.90
CA LEU A 21 1.07 9.49 21.30
C LEU A 21 1.24 8.32 20.33
N VAL A 22 1.15 8.61 19.02
CA VAL A 22 1.32 7.61 17.96
C VAL A 22 2.76 7.10 17.93
N ALA A 23 3.73 8.00 18.13
CA ALA A 23 5.15 7.65 18.22
C ALA A 23 5.44 6.67 19.36
N LYS A 24 4.82 6.86 20.52
CA LYS A 24 4.97 5.95 21.67
C LYS A 24 4.46 4.54 21.39
N VAL A 25 3.36 4.41 20.64
CA VAL A 25 2.85 3.10 20.19
C VAL A 25 3.81 2.46 19.18
N CYS A 26 4.33 3.25 18.23
CA CYS A 26 5.30 2.77 17.25
C CYS A 26 6.61 2.30 17.91
N ASP A 27 7.17 3.05 18.86
CA ASP A 27 8.38 2.68 19.62
C ASP A 27 8.19 1.35 20.38
N CYS A 28 7.02 1.16 20.99
CA CYS A 28 6.69 -0.09 21.66
C CYS A 28 6.79 -1.31 20.72
N LEU A 29 6.19 -1.19 19.53
CA LEU A 29 6.22 -2.25 18.50
C LEU A 29 7.63 -2.45 17.95
N LEU A 30 8.39 -1.38 17.67
CA LEU A 30 9.76 -1.49 17.15
C LEU A 30 10.73 -2.16 18.13
N ARG A 31 10.54 -1.95 19.44
CA ARG A 31 11.39 -2.55 20.49
C ARG A 31 11.04 -4.01 20.80
N HIS A 32 9.77 -4.38 20.72
CA HIS A 32 9.29 -5.67 21.21
C HIS A 32 8.80 -6.62 20.10
N GLY A 33 8.74 -6.15 18.85
CA GLY A 33 8.25 -6.92 17.72
C GLY A 33 6.72 -6.97 17.65
N ALA A 34 6.20 -8.08 17.12
CA ALA A 34 4.76 -8.26 16.93
C ALA A 34 4.03 -8.43 18.27
N LEU A 35 3.03 -7.57 18.54
CA LEU A 35 2.28 -7.56 19.80
C LEU A 35 0.77 -7.58 19.57
N GLN A 36 0.04 -8.12 20.55
CA GLN A 36 -1.42 -8.05 20.60
C GLN A 36 -1.89 -6.72 21.22
N LEU A 37 -3.11 -6.28 20.90
CA LEU A 37 -3.68 -5.05 21.46
C LEU A 37 -3.65 -5.00 23.01
N PRO A 38 -4.07 -6.05 23.75
CA PRO A 38 -4.04 -6.00 25.22
C PRO A 38 -2.62 -5.84 25.78
N GLU A 39 -1.63 -6.44 25.11
CA GLU A 39 -0.24 -6.36 25.52
C GLU A 39 0.34 -4.96 25.29
N ILE A 40 -0.01 -4.32 24.17
CA ILE A 40 0.38 -2.92 23.90
C ILE A 40 -0.23 -1.99 24.96
N VAL A 41 -1.52 -2.15 25.27
CA VAL A 41 -2.23 -1.38 26.31
C VAL A 41 -1.55 -1.53 27.66
N ARG A 42 -1.27 -2.77 28.08
CA ARG A 42 -0.62 -3.08 29.35
C ARG A 42 0.78 -2.47 29.47
N ARG A 43 1.58 -2.55 28.39
CA ARG A 43 2.95 -2.01 28.36
C ARG A 43 2.97 -0.49 28.41
N LEU A 44 2.08 0.16 27.66
CA LEU A 44 2.08 1.62 27.53
C LEU A 44 1.29 2.33 28.64
N LYS A 45 0.46 1.58 29.38
CA LYS A 45 -0.46 2.11 30.39
C LYS A 45 -1.36 3.22 29.81
N LEU A 46 -1.81 3.03 28.57
CA LEU A 46 -2.67 3.96 27.84
C LEU A 46 -4.09 3.42 27.73
N PRO A 47 -5.12 4.28 27.62
CA PRO A 47 -6.48 3.85 27.36
C PRO A 47 -6.56 3.03 26.05
N PRO A 48 -7.34 1.93 26.01
CA PRO A 48 -7.47 1.09 24.81
C PRO A 48 -7.90 1.88 23.56
N GLY A 49 -8.77 2.89 23.71
CA GLY A 49 -9.19 3.76 22.62
C GLY A 49 -8.05 4.55 21.98
N GLN A 50 -7.12 5.07 22.79
CA GLN A 50 -5.94 5.79 22.31
C GLN A 50 -4.98 4.88 21.55
N VAL A 51 -4.78 3.65 22.05
CA VAL A 51 -3.94 2.66 21.37
C VAL A 51 -4.56 2.24 20.04
N LYS A 52 -5.88 1.98 20.01
CA LYS A 52 -6.61 1.67 18.76
C LYS A 52 -6.48 2.78 17.73
N ASN A 53 -6.73 4.04 18.11
CA ASN A 53 -6.60 5.18 17.20
C ASN A 53 -5.17 5.34 16.68
N SER A 54 -4.18 5.15 17.54
CA SER A 54 -2.77 5.21 17.14
C SER A 54 -2.40 4.09 16.15
N LEU A 55 -2.87 2.87 16.40
CA LEU A 55 -2.69 1.74 15.48
C LEU A 55 -3.37 1.99 14.13
N LEU A 56 -4.59 2.56 14.12
CA LEU A 56 -5.29 2.91 12.89
C LEU A 56 -4.47 3.89 12.05
N VAL A 57 -3.92 4.94 12.65
CA VAL A 57 -3.04 5.90 11.94
C VAL A 57 -1.80 5.19 11.40
N LEU A 58 -1.12 4.35 12.19
CA LEU A 58 0.08 3.65 11.74
C LEU A 58 -0.21 2.65 10.61
N ILE A 59 -1.34 1.93 10.66
CA ILE A 59 -1.78 1.01 9.61
C ILE A 59 -2.13 1.78 8.35
N GLN A 60 -2.88 2.88 8.48
CA GLN A 60 -3.25 3.78 7.39
C GLN A 60 -2.02 4.26 6.60
N HIS A 61 -0.92 4.58 7.29
CA HIS A 61 0.33 5.01 6.66
C HIS A 61 1.32 3.87 6.38
N ASN A 62 0.87 2.61 6.36
CA ASN A 62 1.68 1.42 6.09
C ASN A 62 2.90 1.25 7.03
N CYS A 63 2.90 1.91 8.18
CA CYS A 63 3.96 1.80 9.19
C CYS A 63 3.77 0.59 10.10
N VAL A 64 2.53 0.08 10.20
CA VAL A 64 2.19 -1.14 10.94
C VAL A 64 1.38 -2.06 10.05
N GLN A 65 1.65 -3.36 10.14
CA GLN A 65 0.86 -4.42 9.51
C GLN A 65 0.18 -5.24 10.61
N ALA A 66 -1.14 -5.39 10.48
CA ALA A 66 -1.91 -6.35 11.25
C ALA A 66 -1.92 -7.70 10.51
N PHE A 67 -1.84 -8.79 11.26
CA PHE A 67 -1.99 -10.13 10.73
C PHE A 67 -2.56 -11.06 11.79
N SER A 68 -3.18 -12.15 11.35
CA SER A 68 -3.80 -13.12 12.26
C SER A 68 -2.84 -14.28 12.50
N SER A 69 -2.61 -14.59 13.77
CA SER A 69 -1.91 -15.83 14.14
C SER A 69 -2.81 -17.04 13.84
N THR A 70 -2.22 -18.24 13.71
CA THR A 70 -2.93 -19.52 13.56
C THR A 70 -3.98 -19.80 14.65
N ARG A 71 -3.88 -19.12 15.81
CA ARG A 71 -4.85 -19.16 16.90
C ARG A 71 -6.01 -18.17 16.77
N GLY A 72 -6.14 -17.49 15.63
CA GLY A 72 -7.15 -16.46 15.37
C GLY A 72 -6.91 -15.15 16.11
N VAL A 73 -5.70 -14.90 16.59
CA VAL A 73 -5.35 -13.70 17.36
C VAL A 73 -4.64 -12.68 16.49
N THR A 74 -5.13 -11.45 16.44
CA THR A 74 -4.51 -10.35 15.70
C THR A 74 -3.24 -9.85 16.38
N LEU A 75 -2.14 -9.84 15.62
CA LEU A 75 -0.85 -9.28 15.99
C LEU A 75 -0.56 -8.04 15.13
N TYR A 76 0.08 -7.06 15.75
CA TYR A 76 0.51 -5.82 15.10
C TYR A 76 2.03 -5.77 15.07
N LEU A 77 2.59 -5.61 13.88
CA LEU A 77 4.04 -5.50 13.65
C LEU A 77 4.36 -4.16 13.00
N ALA A 78 5.28 -3.41 13.59
CA ALA A 78 5.81 -2.21 12.95
C ALA A 78 6.78 -2.59 11.83
N ILE A 79 6.63 -1.98 10.66
CA ILE A 79 7.52 -2.18 9.51
C ILE A 79 8.52 -1.02 9.53
N PHE A 80 9.72 -1.30 10.00
CA PHE A 80 10.74 -0.27 10.22
C PHE A 80 11.12 0.47 8.93
N ASP A 81 11.30 -0.27 7.84
CA ASP A 81 11.69 0.30 6.55
C ASP A 81 10.64 1.29 6.02
N ASN A 82 9.35 0.99 6.18
CA ASN A 82 8.27 1.88 5.76
C ASN A 82 8.26 3.21 6.52
N VAL A 83 8.59 3.17 7.82
CA VAL A 83 8.77 4.40 8.61
C VAL A 83 9.93 5.22 8.04
N LEU A 84 11.06 4.59 7.74
CA LEU A 84 12.22 5.28 7.18
C LEU A 84 12.00 5.78 5.74
N HIS A 85 11.18 5.10 4.94
CA HIS A 85 10.85 5.53 3.58
C HIS A 85 10.17 6.90 3.55
N ARG A 86 9.56 7.34 4.64
CA ARG A 86 9.02 8.71 4.78
C ARG A 86 10.07 9.81 4.53
N LEU A 87 11.31 9.60 4.94
CA LEU A 87 12.42 10.53 4.65
C LEU A 87 12.74 10.68 3.16
N ARG A 88 12.30 9.71 2.34
CA ARG A 88 12.62 9.62 0.92
C ARG A 88 11.48 10.11 0.02
N PHE A 89 10.36 10.59 0.59
CA PHE A 89 9.18 10.99 -0.17
C PHE A 89 9.49 12.02 -1.26
N SER A 90 10.30 13.04 -0.95
CA SER A 90 10.74 14.04 -1.94
C SER A 90 11.49 13.41 -3.13
N LYS A 91 12.32 12.39 -2.88
CA LYS A 91 13.03 11.64 -3.91
C LYS A 91 12.10 10.76 -4.72
N PHE A 92 11.09 10.15 -4.09
CA PHE A 92 10.08 9.35 -4.79
C PHE A 92 9.25 10.21 -5.73
N ILE A 93 8.80 11.38 -5.28
CA ILE A 93 8.12 12.38 -6.12
C ILE A 93 9.00 12.77 -7.31
N SER A 94 10.30 13.00 -7.07
CA SER A 94 11.24 13.33 -8.15
C SER A 94 11.47 12.19 -9.15
N VAL A 95 11.28 10.93 -8.75
CA VAL A 95 11.30 9.79 -9.69
C VAL A 95 10.09 9.82 -10.60
N ILE A 96 8.89 10.05 -10.06
CA ILE A 96 7.65 10.12 -10.85
C ILE A 96 7.64 11.32 -11.77
N ARG A 97 8.06 12.49 -11.30
CA ARG A 97 8.18 13.69 -12.13
C ARG A 97 9.03 13.45 -13.39
N ALA A 98 10.01 12.56 -13.32
CA ALA A 98 10.88 12.24 -14.45
C ALA A 98 10.33 11.13 -15.37
N ASP A 99 9.43 10.28 -14.88
CA ASP A 99 8.94 9.08 -15.59
C ASP A 99 7.50 9.24 -16.09
N ILE A 100 6.60 9.72 -15.22
CA ILE A 100 5.17 9.95 -15.50
C ILE A 100 4.73 11.25 -14.79
N PRO A 101 5.09 12.43 -15.32
CA PRO A 101 4.89 13.71 -14.65
C PRO A 101 3.42 14.02 -14.36
N GLU A 102 2.49 13.57 -15.20
CA GLU A 102 1.05 13.78 -15.04
C GLU A 102 0.48 13.07 -13.80
N SER A 103 1.23 12.11 -13.27
CA SER A 103 0.84 11.29 -12.11
C SER A 103 1.48 11.73 -10.79
N GLU A 104 2.20 12.86 -10.77
CA GLU A 104 2.88 13.37 -9.58
C GLU A 104 1.90 13.60 -8.41
N ALA A 105 0.77 14.26 -8.67
CA ALA A 105 -0.24 14.58 -7.66
C ALA A 105 -0.87 13.33 -7.03
N LEU A 106 -1.06 12.26 -7.81
CA LEU A 106 -1.60 10.99 -7.35
C LEU A 106 -0.64 10.31 -6.37
N ILE A 107 0.64 10.24 -6.73
CA ILE A 107 1.67 9.64 -5.87
C ILE A 107 1.88 10.48 -4.62
N GLU A 108 1.91 11.80 -4.73
CA GLU A 108 1.99 12.69 -3.57
C GLU A 108 0.81 12.44 -2.61
N GLY A 109 -0.41 12.32 -3.15
CA GLY A 109 -1.61 11.97 -2.39
C GLY A 109 -1.47 10.67 -1.62
N LEU A 110 -1.00 9.60 -2.27
CA LEU A 110 -0.73 8.30 -1.64
C LEU A 110 0.39 8.37 -0.59
N LEU A 111 1.49 9.08 -0.85
CA LEU A 111 2.58 9.20 0.11
C LEU A 111 2.16 9.96 1.37
N GLN A 112 1.40 11.04 1.22
CA GLN A 112 0.94 11.87 2.33
C GLN A 112 -0.13 11.17 3.17
N ASN A 113 -1.08 10.47 2.54
CA ASN A 113 -2.26 9.92 3.23
C ASN A 113 -2.16 8.41 3.48
N GLY A 114 -1.19 7.72 2.88
CA GLY A 114 -1.04 6.28 2.98
C GLY A 114 -2.00 5.51 2.06
N ARG A 115 -2.90 4.71 2.65
CA ARG A 115 -3.85 3.85 1.92
C ARG A 115 -5.06 4.64 1.45
N LEU A 116 -5.31 4.74 0.15
CA LEU A 116 -6.48 5.46 -0.37
C LEU A 116 -7.23 4.62 -1.39
N THR A 117 -8.54 4.84 -1.48
CA THR A 117 -9.34 4.36 -2.61
C THR A 117 -9.11 5.25 -3.84
N PHE A 118 -9.50 4.77 -5.01
CA PHE A 118 -9.36 5.58 -6.23
C PHE A 118 -10.23 6.84 -6.16
N ASP A 119 -11.47 6.74 -5.67
CA ASP A 119 -12.35 7.90 -5.49
C ASP A 119 -11.74 8.96 -4.57
N GLN A 120 -11.12 8.51 -3.48
CA GLN A 120 -10.41 9.38 -2.55
C GLN A 120 -9.20 10.08 -3.19
N LEU A 121 -8.56 9.46 -4.19
CA LEU A 121 -7.47 10.06 -4.96
C LEU A 121 -8.00 11.05 -5.99
N VAL A 122 -9.08 10.72 -6.70
CA VAL A 122 -9.74 11.60 -7.67
C VAL A 122 -10.17 12.89 -6.98
N GLY A 123 -10.89 12.79 -5.86
CA GLY A 123 -11.34 13.95 -5.10
C GLY A 123 -10.17 14.85 -4.67
N ARG A 124 -9.09 14.27 -4.16
CA ARG A 124 -7.89 15.02 -3.76
C ARG A 124 -7.18 15.69 -4.93
N THR A 125 -7.06 15.00 -6.06
CA THR A 125 -6.39 15.51 -7.25
C THR A 125 -7.15 16.71 -7.79
N ILE A 126 -8.48 16.61 -7.85
CA ILE A 126 -9.35 17.70 -8.28
C ILE A 126 -9.27 18.88 -7.30
N SER A 127 -9.28 18.64 -5.98
CA SER A 127 -9.20 19.71 -4.98
C SER A 127 -7.86 20.47 -4.97
N LYS A 128 -6.76 19.84 -5.40
CA LYS A 128 -5.44 20.49 -5.49
C LYS A 128 -5.31 21.45 -6.69
N VAL A 129 -6.17 21.34 -7.69
CA VAL A 129 -6.13 22.21 -8.88
C VAL A 129 -6.67 23.59 -8.49
N PRO A 130 -5.88 24.68 -8.70
CA PRO A 130 -6.32 26.05 -8.40
C PRO A 130 -7.59 26.43 -9.15
N GLU A 131 -8.43 27.24 -8.50
CA GLU A 131 -9.62 27.81 -9.13
C GLU A 131 -9.23 28.62 -10.37
N GLY A 132 -9.87 28.31 -11.51
CA GLY A 132 -9.58 28.94 -12.81
C GLY A 132 -8.73 28.10 -13.77
N THR A 133 -8.20 26.95 -13.34
CA THR A 133 -7.53 26.00 -14.24
C THR A 133 -8.52 24.91 -14.68
N ILE A 134 -8.35 24.37 -15.89
CA ILE A 134 -9.15 23.23 -16.37
C ILE A 134 -8.88 22.05 -15.43
N ARG A 135 -9.94 21.57 -14.76
CA ARG A 135 -9.86 20.40 -13.90
C ARG A 135 -9.74 19.16 -14.79
N PRO A 136 -8.79 18.24 -14.50
CA PRO A 136 -8.65 17.02 -15.28
C PRO A 136 -9.93 16.18 -15.16
N ALA A 137 -10.32 15.55 -16.26
CA ALA A 137 -11.46 14.65 -16.26
C ALA A 137 -11.14 13.42 -15.39
N ARG A 138 -12.16 12.83 -14.76
CA ARG A 138 -12.00 11.60 -13.96
C ARG A 138 -11.33 10.48 -14.76
N GLU A 139 -11.65 10.39 -16.05
CA GLU A 139 -11.05 9.41 -16.95
C GLU A 139 -9.55 9.64 -17.18
N GLU A 140 -9.13 10.89 -17.34
CA GLU A 140 -7.72 11.23 -17.46
C GLU A 140 -6.95 10.83 -16.20
N ILE A 141 -7.54 11.08 -15.02
CA ILE A 141 -6.98 10.65 -13.74
C ILE A 141 -6.89 9.11 -13.67
N ARG A 142 -7.91 8.39 -14.16
CA ARG A 142 -7.94 6.91 -14.20
C ARG A 142 -6.84 6.36 -15.11
N MET A 143 -6.69 6.91 -16.31
CA MET A 143 -5.64 6.53 -17.25
C MET A 143 -4.25 6.74 -16.64
N ASN A 144 -4.00 7.91 -16.03
CA ASN A 144 -2.74 8.21 -15.35
C ASN A 144 -2.49 7.27 -14.16
N PHE A 145 -3.53 6.95 -13.39
CA PHE A 145 -3.46 5.99 -12.30
C PHE A 145 -3.11 4.58 -12.80
N ASN A 146 -3.77 4.09 -13.85
CA ASN A 146 -3.49 2.77 -14.43
C ASN A 146 -2.06 2.69 -14.98
N ARG A 147 -1.52 3.79 -15.56
CA ARG A 147 -0.09 3.86 -15.94
C ARG A 147 0.85 3.65 -14.74
N LEU A 148 0.53 4.20 -13.56
CA LEU A 148 1.31 3.97 -12.34
C LEU A 148 1.24 2.51 -11.87
N VAL A 149 0.07 1.87 -11.98
CA VAL A 149 -0.14 0.46 -11.62
C VAL A 149 0.67 -0.44 -12.58
N TYR A 150 0.55 -0.21 -13.89
CA TYR A 150 1.30 -0.92 -14.92
C TYR A 150 2.82 -0.81 -14.73
N ALA A 151 3.30 0.41 -14.44
CA ALA A 151 4.72 0.69 -14.15
C ALA A 151 5.19 0.16 -12.78
N ARG A 152 4.27 -0.43 -11.99
CA ARG A 152 4.48 -0.99 -10.65
C ARG A 152 4.87 0.00 -9.57
N TYR A 153 4.55 1.28 -9.74
CA TYR A 153 4.73 2.31 -8.70
C TYR A 153 3.63 2.28 -7.65
N VAL A 154 2.44 1.83 -8.03
CA VAL A 154 1.27 1.68 -7.16
C VAL A 154 0.83 0.23 -7.16
N GLU A 155 0.35 -0.22 -6.00
CA GLU A 155 -0.12 -1.58 -5.79
C GLU A 155 -1.35 -1.61 -4.88
N ARG A 156 -2.16 -2.65 -5.04
CA ARG A 156 -3.27 -2.91 -4.11
C ARG A 156 -2.72 -3.24 -2.73
N CYS A 157 -3.43 -2.78 -1.70
CA CYS A 157 -3.06 -3.07 -0.32
C CYS A 157 -3.15 -4.58 -0.05
N PRO A 158 -2.25 -5.12 0.78
CA PRO A 158 -2.35 -6.46 1.32
C PRO A 158 -3.71 -6.71 1.96
N LYS A 159 -4.17 -7.97 1.93
CA LYS A 159 -5.40 -8.34 2.64
C LYS A 159 -5.28 -7.93 4.12
N PRO A 160 -6.36 -7.44 4.76
CA PRO A 160 -6.31 -6.96 6.14
C PRO A 160 -5.86 -8.03 7.15
N GLU A 161 -6.06 -9.32 6.84
CA GLU A 161 -5.75 -10.44 7.73
C GLU A 161 -5.14 -11.62 6.97
N PRO A 162 -3.84 -11.59 6.66
CA PRO A 162 -3.12 -12.81 6.31
C PRO A 162 -2.98 -13.68 7.56
N SER A 163 -3.32 -14.96 7.46
CA SER A 163 -3.04 -15.94 8.52
C SER A 163 -1.59 -16.40 8.42
N PHE A 164 -0.85 -16.36 9.53
CA PHE A 164 0.56 -16.77 9.58
C PHE A 164 0.93 -17.42 10.92
N ASP A 165 1.89 -18.36 10.89
CA ASP A 165 2.53 -18.95 12.07
C ASP A 165 3.99 -18.48 12.19
N PRO A 166 4.33 -17.61 13.15
CA PRO A 166 5.73 -17.25 13.43
C PRO A 166 6.59 -18.42 13.94
N LEU A 167 5.99 -19.52 14.37
CA LEU A 167 6.65 -20.68 14.99
C LEU A 167 6.57 -21.97 14.15
N GLY A 168 6.00 -21.92 12.94
CA GLY A 168 5.80 -23.10 12.09
C GLY A 168 7.05 -23.68 11.42
N ASP A 169 8.21 -23.00 11.53
CA ASP A 169 9.48 -23.39 10.88
C ASP A 169 10.55 -23.91 11.87
N GLU A 170 10.20 -24.28 13.11
CA GLU A 170 11.13 -24.99 13.99
C GLU A 170 10.78 -26.48 14.11
N GLN A 171 11.07 -27.26 13.06
CA GLN A 171 11.41 -28.68 13.25
C GLN A 171 12.92 -28.87 13.09
N PRO A 172 13.68 -29.00 14.20
CA PRO A 172 15.11 -29.29 14.14
C PRO A 172 15.31 -30.78 13.92
N THR A 173 15.67 -31.19 12.70
CA THR A 173 16.33 -32.48 12.50
C THR A 173 17.79 -32.39 12.92
N SER A 174 18.06 -32.98 14.09
CA SER A 174 19.37 -33.42 14.60
C SER A 174 20.41 -32.38 15.03
N ALA A 175 20.60 -32.35 16.35
CA ALA A 175 21.84 -32.12 17.11
C ALA A 175 23.04 -31.46 16.38
N ARG A 176 23.29 -30.18 16.68
CA ARG A 176 24.52 -29.69 17.36
C ARG A 176 24.59 -28.16 17.41
N ARG A 177 25.16 -27.69 18.53
CA ARG A 177 25.69 -26.34 18.86
C ARG A 177 24.71 -25.27 19.35
N ARG A 178 24.73 -25.09 20.67
CA ARG A 178 24.57 -23.80 21.35
C ARG A 178 25.52 -22.78 20.73
N VAL A 179 25.01 -21.57 20.42
CA VAL A 179 25.60 -20.22 20.63
C VAL A 179 25.09 -19.22 19.57
N LEU A 180 24.66 -18.06 20.08
CA LEU A 180 24.35 -16.77 19.43
C LEU A 180 23.02 -16.63 18.64
N LYS A 181 21.93 -16.40 19.38
CA LYS A 181 20.67 -15.84 18.84
C LYS A 181 20.78 -14.32 18.72
N THR A 182 21.01 -13.78 17.53
CA THR A 182 20.95 -12.32 17.34
C THR A 182 20.63 -11.92 15.89
N ALA A 183 19.70 -10.96 15.77
CA ALA A 183 19.41 -10.09 14.63
C ALA A 183 18.76 -10.66 13.34
N GLU A 184 19.09 -11.85 12.87
CA GLU A 184 18.55 -12.41 11.61
C GLU A 184 17.05 -12.78 11.66
N GLU A 185 16.55 -13.27 12.80
CA GLU A 185 15.15 -13.71 12.96
C GLU A 185 14.11 -12.59 12.75
N VAL A 186 14.46 -11.35 13.10
CA VAL A 186 13.52 -10.20 13.02
C VAL A 186 13.33 -9.74 11.56
N LEU A 187 14.39 -9.73 10.76
CA LEU A 187 14.31 -9.46 9.33
C LEU A 187 13.51 -10.55 8.60
N SER A 188 13.68 -11.82 9.03
CA SER A 188 12.91 -12.94 8.50
C SER A 188 11.40 -12.78 8.76
N LEU A 189 10.99 -12.31 9.95
CA LEU A 189 9.57 -12.22 10.30
C LEU A 189 8.86 -11.07 9.58
N GLU A 190 9.46 -9.87 9.51
CA GLU A 190 8.90 -8.75 8.75
C GLU A 190 8.71 -9.14 7.27
N GLN A 191 9.72 -9.79 6.69
CA GLN A 191 9.71 -10.20 5.29
C GLN A 191 8.72 -11.36 5.04
N LYS A 192 8.61 -12.34 5.95
CA LYS A 192 7.59 -13.41 5.88
C LYS A 192 6.17 -12.85 6.01
N VAL A 193 5.91 -11.97 6.97
CA VAL A 193 4.58 -11.34 7.14
C VAL A 193 4.22 -10.51 5.91
N PHE A 194 5.16 -9.72 5.39
CA PHE A 194 4.95 -8.94 4.18
C PHE A 194 4.64 -9.84 2.97
N ASN A 195 5.42 -10.90 2.75
CA ASN A 195 5.24 -11.82 1.63
C ASN A 195 3.90 -12.58 1.69
N THR A 196 3.48 -13.02 2.87
CA THR A 196 2.18 -13.72 3.05
C THR A 196 0.99 -12.76 2.91
N ALA A 197 1.15 -11.50 3.31
CA ALA A 197 0.13 -10.47 3.13
C ALA A 197 -0.01 -10.04 1.66
N THR A 198 1.06 -10.20 0.88
CA THR A 198 1.15 -9.71 -0.49
C THR A 198 0.26 -10.55 -1.41
N LEU A 199 -0.68 -9.87 -2.08
CA LEU A 199 -1.51 -10.46 -3.13
C LEU A 199 -0.63 -11.05 -4.24
N SER A 200 -1.15 -12.04 -4.98
CA SER A 200 -0.45 -12.58 -6.15
C SER A 200 -0.10 -11.47 -7.13
N GLY A 201 1.00 -11.61 -7.90
CA GLY A 201 1.49 -10.51 -8.75
C GLY A 201 0.44 -9.97 -9.74
N LEU A 202 -0.49 -10.82 -10.19
CA LEU A 202 -1.59 -10.43 -11.08
C LEU A 202 -2.67 -9.63 -10.33
N GLU A 203 -2.98 -9.96 -9.08
CA GLU A 203 -3.94 -9.23 -8.25
C GLU A 203 -3.35 -7.94 -7.67
N ARG A 204 -2.06 -7.96 -7.26
CA ARG A 204 -1.34 -6.82 -6.67
C ARG A 204 -1.27 -5.62 -7.62
N PHE A 205 -1.18 -5.89 -8.93
CA PHE A 205 -1.05 -4.90 -9.99
C PHE A 205 -2.22 -4.94 -10.98
N SER A 206 -3.41 -5.39 -10.55
CA SER A 206 -4.60 -5.40 -11.40
C SER A 206 -5.18 -3.99 -11.52
N GLU A 207 -5.22 -3.45 -12.75
CA GLU A 207 -5.77 -2.13 -13.10
C GLU A 207 -7.25 -1.98 -12.74
N ILE A 208 -7.73 -0.74 -12.72
CA ILE A 208 -9.17 -0.44 -12.57
C ILE A 208 -9.84 -0.64 -13.94
N PRO A 209 -10.85 -1.53 -14.06
CA PRO A 209 -11.54 -1.79 -15.33
C PRO A 209 -12.19 -0.53 -15.91
N TYR A 210 -12.09 -0.37 -17.23
CA TYR A 210 -12.74 0.67 -18.00
C TYR A 210 -14.06 0.14 -18.59
N SER A 211 -15.18 0.77 -18.27
CA SER A 211 -16.41 0.60 -19.04
C SER A 211 -16.40 1.62 -20.19
N MET A 212 -16.28 1.14 -21.42
CA MET A 212 -16.59 1.95 -22.61
C MET A 212 -18.10 2.22 -22.59
N GLU A 213 -18.52 3.43 -22.26
CA GLU A 213 -19.83 3.89 -22.73
C GLU A 213 -19.72 4.08 -24.25
N ASP A 214 -20.28 3.12 -24.99
CA ASP A 214 -20.24 3.09 -26.45
C ASP A 214 -20.99 4.30 -27.02
N ALA A 215 -20.25 5.37 -27.29
CA ALA A 215 -20.74 6.56 -27.96
C ALA A 215 -20.85 6.29 -29.48
N SER A 216 -21.81 5.47 -29.87
CA SER A 216 -22.29 5.43 -31.27
C SER A 216 -23.82 5.47 -31.32
N LYS A 217 -24.35 6.70 -31.33
CA LYS A 217 -25.66 6.96 -31.91
C LYS A 217 -25.50 7.08 -33.43
N THR A 218 -26.12 6.18 -34.18
CA THR A 218 -26.61 6.47 -35.53
C THR A 218 -28.03 5.93 -35.66
N ASN A 219 -28.93 6.81 -36.07
CA ASN A 219 -30.34 6.58 -36.33
C ASN A 219 -30.56 5.45 -37.35
N ASP A 220 -31.60 4.65 -37.15
CA ASP A 220 -32.76 4.57 -38.07
C ASP A 220 -33.69 3.39 -37.69
N CYS A 221 -34.98 3.68 -37.60
CA CYS A 221 -36.11 2.74 -37.67
C CYS A 221 -36.90 3.09 -38.95
N PRO A 222 -37.83 2.26 -39.51
CA PRO A 222 -38.36 0.96 -39.05
C PRO A 222 -38.57 -0.12 -40.17
N HIS A 223 -38.70 -1.41 -39.80
CA HIS A 223 -39.86 -2.32 -40.08
C HIS A 223 -39.50 -3.82 -40.02
N ASN A 224 -40.35 -4.54 -39.28
CA ASN A 224 -40.85 -5.91 -39.45
C ASN A 224 -39.91 -7.12 -39.67
N ALA A 225 -39.96 -7.97 -38.64
CA ALA A 225 -40.32 -9.39 -38.69
C ALA A 225 -39.20 -10.46 -38.67
N VAL A 226 -39.43 -11.40 -37.74
CA VAL A 226 -39.12 -12.84 -37.76
C VAL A 226 -37.78 -13.31 -37.15
N VAL A 227 -37.95 -13.90 -35.95
CA VAL A 227 -37.44 -15.19 -35.48
C VAL A 227 -35.93 -15.37 -35.26
N GLY A 228 -35.59 -15.52 -33.97
CA GLY A 228 -34.82 -16.65 -33.47
C GLY A 228 -33.29 -16.56 -33.52
N ALA A 229 -32.66 -16.07 -32.45
CA ALA A 229 -31.57 -16.72 -31.73
C ALA A 229 -30.86 -15.76 -30.74
N LYS A 230 -30.65 -16.26 -29.51
CA LYS A 230 -29.59 -15.94 -28.52
C LYS A 230 -28.96 -14.54 -28.56
N ARG A 231 -29.08 -13.76 -27.47
CA ARG A 231 -27.94 -13.09 -26.79
C ARG A 231 -28.17 -12.94 -25.28
N LYS A 232 -27.30 -13.58 -24.48
CA LYS A 232 -27.04 -13.27 -23.06
C LYS A 232 -26.04 -12.09 -23.01
N HIS A 233 -26.49 -10.85 -23.22
CA HIS A 233 -25.60 -9.68 -23.06
C HIS A 233 -25.82 -8.89 -21.76
N GLY A 234 -27.07 -8.79 -21.26
CA GLY A 234 -27.35 -7.93 -20.10
C GLY A 234 -26.84 -8.39 -18.73
N ALA A 235 -26.32 -9.61 -18.58
CA ALA A 235 -25.80 -10.10 -17.29
C ALA A 235 -24.29 -9.88 -17.11
N PHE A 236 -23.55 -9.63 -18.20
CA PHE A 236 -22.10 -9.43 -18.17
C PHE A 236 -21.73 -7.96 -17.91
N GLU A 237 -22.47 -7.00 -18.48
CA GLU A 237 -22.21 -5.56 -18.30
C GLU A 237 -22.49 -5.08 -16.87
N VAL A 238 -23.55 -5.59 -16.23
CA VAL A 238 -23.89 -5.27 -14.83
C VAL A 238 -22.82 -5.78 -13.86
N ASP A 239 -22.21 -6.93 -14.16
CA ASP A 239 -21.12 -7.49 -13.36
C ASP A 239 -19.83 -6.67 -13.55
N GLU A 240 -19.55 -6.19 -14.76
CA GLU A 240 -18.38 -5.36 -15.08
C GLU A 240 -18.47 -3.94 -14.49
N GLU A 241 -19.64 -3.30 -14.55
CA GLU A 241 -19.90 -1.99 -13.94
C GLU A 241 -19.89 -2.05 -12.41
N LEU A 242 -20.46 -3.12 -11.83
CA LEU A 242 -20.40 -3.37 -10.39
C LEU A 242 -18.96 -3.62 -9.93
N ASN A 243 -18.20 -4.43 -10.67
CA ASN A 243 -16.78 -4.70 -10.38
C ASN A 243 -15.91 -3.45 -10.52
N SER A 244 -16.19 -2.56 -11.49
CA SER A 244 -15.53 -1.27 -11.62
C SER A 244 -15.85 -0.36 -10.43
N THR A 245 -17.12 -0.29 -10.02
CA THR A 245 -17.56 0.49 -8.86
C THR A 245 -16.88 0.02 -7.57
N ILE A 246 -16.81 -1.29 -7.34
CA ILE A 246 -16.12 -1.90 -6.19
C ILE A 246 -14.62 -1.60 -6.24
N ALA A 247 -13.98 -1.71 -7.41
CA ALA A 247 -12.57 -1.41 -7.59
C ALA A 247 -12.23 0.06 -7.28
N GLU A 248 -13.17 0.98 -7.49
CA GLU A 248 -12.95 2.40 -7.27
C GLU A 248 -13.23 2.85 -5.83
N THR A 249 -14.26 2.25 -5.21
CA THR A 249 -14.79 2.67 -3.91
C THR A 249 -14.24 1.86 -2.74
N GLU A 250 -13.92 0.58 -2.93
CA GLU A 250 -13.56 -0.33 -1.83
C GLU A 250 -12.09 -0.75 -1.84
N VAL A 251 -11.45 -0.80 -3.02
CA VAL A 251 -10.05 -1.23 -3.12
C VAL A 251 -9.12 -0.13 -2.63
N LEU A 252 -8.35 -0.46 -1.60
CA LEU A 252 -7.30 0.41 -1.07
C LEU A 252 -6.00 0.21 -1.84
N TRP A 253 -5.38 1.32 -2.21
CA TRP A 253 -4.13 1.40 -2.94
C TRP A 253 -3.03 2.00 -2.08
N ARG A 254 -1.79 1.57 -2.31
CA ARG A 254 -0.59 2.13 -1.67
C ARG A 254 0.56 2.24 -2.64
N VAL A 255 1.57 3.01 -2.24
CA VAL A 255 2.83 3.10 -2.98
C VAL A 255 3.66 1.83 -2.81
N ASN A 256 4.21 1.33 -3.93
CA ASN A 256 5.19 0.25 -3.93
C ASN A 256 6.60 0.80 -3.67
N PHE A 257 7.02 0.83 -2.39
CA PHE A 257 8.34 1.33 -2.02
C PHE A 257 9.49 0.52 -2.65
N GLU A 258 9.32 -0.77 -2.92
CA GLU A 258 10.36 -1.62 -3.52
C GLU A 258 10.78 -1.10 -4.90
N LYS A 259 9.80 -0.75 -5.73
CA LYS A 259 10.03 -0.16 -7.07
C LYS A 259 10.77 1.17 -6.97
N PHE A 260 10.37 2.03 -6.04
CA PHE A 260 11.03 3.32 -5.85
C PHE A 260 12.48 3.18 -5.39
N ILE A 261 12.75 2.28 -4.44
CA ILE A 261 14.10 2.00 -3.97
C ILE A 261 14.95 1.41 -5.08
N PHE A 262 14.40 0.52 -5.90
CA PHE A 262 15.08 0.02 -7.09
C PHE A 262 15.47 1.16 -8.05
N CYS A 263 14.53 2.06 -8.38
CA CYS A 263 14.80 3.21 -9.26
C CYS A 263 15.89 4.14 -8.69
N LEU A 264 15.87 4.40 -7.38
CA LEU A 264 16.90 5.21 -6.73
C LEU A 264 18.27 4.53 -6.76
N LYS A 265 18.36 3.23 -6.50
CA LYS A 265 19.61 2.46 -6.59
C LYS A 265 20.17 2.48 -8.01
N LYS A 266 19.33 2.28 -9.02
CA LYS A 266 19.73 2.34 -10.43
C LYS A 266 20.31 3.70 -10.80
N LYS A 267 19.64 4.80 -10.42
CA LYS A 267 20.14 6.16 -10.68
C LYS A 267 21.52 6.39 -10.07
N VAL A 268 21.76 5.94 -8.84
CA VAL A 268 23.07 6.06 -8.19
C VAL A 268 24.14 5.29 -8.98
N CYS A 269 23.89 4.04 -9.37
CA CYS A 269 24.84 3.25 -10.16
C CYS A 269 25.19 3.90 -11.51
N CYS A 270 24.21 4.45 -12.22
CA CYS A 270 24.46 5.15 -13.49
C CYS A 270 25.32 6.40 -13.29
N CYS A 271 25.08 7.19 -12.24
CA CYS A 271 25.92 8.35 -11.93
C CYS A 271 27.37 7.94 -11.62
N TYR A 272 27.60 6.87 -10.85
CA TYR A 272 28.97 6.40 -10.57
C TYR A 272 29.73 6.00 -11.82
N HIS A 273 29.07 5.41 -12.83
CA HIS A 273 29.73 5.03 -14.07
C HIS A 273 30.07 6.24 -14.96
N SER A 274 29.25 7.30 -14.95
CA SER A 274 29.51 8.52 -15.72
C SER A 274 30.55 9.46 -15.08
N TYR A 275 30.89 9.29 -13.81
CA TYR A 275 31.93 10.10 -13.14
C TYR A 275 33.32 9.44 -13.17
N TYR A 276 33.42 8.15 -13.50
CA TYR A 276 34.66 7.37 -13.47
C TYR A 276 34.98 6.65 -14.79
N GLY A 277 34.24 6.94 -15.87
CA GLY A 277 34.52 6.49 -17.24
C GLY A 277 34.78 7.68 -18.13
#